data_AF-A0A950U426-F1
#
_entry.id   AF-A0A950U426-F1
#
_cell.length_a   1.000
_cell.length_b   1.000
_cell.length_c   1.000
_cell.angle_alpha   90.00
_cell.angle_beta   90.00
_cell.angle_gamma   90.00
#
_symmetry.space_group_name_H-M   'P 1'
#
loop_
_entity.id
_entity.type
_entity.pdbx_description
1 polymer ?
#
loop_
_entity_poly.entity_id
_entity_poly.type
_entity_poly.pdbx_seq_one_letter_code
_entity_poly.pdbx_strand_id
1 'polypeptide(L)'
;MTTTESEAAAPVLPIGQVKWRSHVRVKGRIRSIRVQPWAEVASLEATVIDPTGGLVLIFLGRRTVPGVELGRHVIAEGMAGEHRGYLAILNPVLELLDH
;
A
#
# COMPACT_ATOMS: atom_id res chain seq x y z
N MET A 1 36.44 4.29 11.08
CA MET A 1 35.11 4.35 11.72
C MET A 1 34.11 4.77 10.65
N THR A 2 33.57 3.80 9.92
CA THR A 2 32.49 4.02 8.95
C THR A 2 31.19 3.90 9.73
N THR A 3 30.62 5.05 10.11
CA THR A 3 29.26 5.12 10.62
C THR A 3 28.34 4.73 9.46
N THR A 4 27.71 3.56 9.56
CA THR A 4 26.59 3.18 8.71
C THR A 4 25.49 4.21 8.94
N GLU A 5 25.35 5.18 8.04
CA GLU A 5 24.14 5.97 7.92
C GLU A 5 23.01 4.97 7.68
N SER A 6 22.16 4.79 8.70
CA SER A 6 20.88 4.11 8.50
C SER A 6 20.17 4.89 7.41
N GLU A 7 20.03 4.28 6.23
CA GLU A 7 19.28 4.82 5.10
C GLU A 7 17.91 5.24 5.63
N ALA A 8 17.70 6.55 5.81
CA ALA A 8 16.50 7.06 6.45
C ALA A 8 15.35 6.78 5.49
N ALA A 9 14.56 5.76 5.83
CA ALA A 9 13.52 5.28 4.95
C ALA A 9 12.55 6.43 4.61
N ALA A 10 12.13 6.53 3.35
CA ALA A 10 11.50 7.72 2.79
C ALA A 10 10.34 8.23 3.67
N PRO A 11 10.10 9.57 3.73
CA PRO A 11 9.06 10.12 4.59
C PRO A 11 7.68 9.61 4.19
N VAL A 12 6.84 9.38 5.20
CA VAL A 12 5.45 9.00 4.98
C VAL A 12 4.65 10.23 4.55
N LEU A 13 3.99 10.13 3.39
CA LEU A 13 3.15 11.16 2.81
C LEU A 13 1.66 10.88 3.09
N PRO A 14 0.83 11.93 3.24
CA PRO A 14 -0.63 11.78 3.20
C PRO A 14 -1.07 11.25 1.83
N ILE A 15 -2.06 10.35 1.81
CA ILE A 15 -2.53 9.71 0.57
C ILE A 15 -3.02 10.75 -0.44
N GLY A 16 -3.67 11.83 0.01
CA GLY A 16 -4.14 12.92 -0.85
C GLY A 16 -3.02 13.72 -1.53
N GLN A 17 -1.76 13.54 -1.14
CA GLN A 17 -0.59 14.18 -1.76
C GLN A 17 0.21 13.24 -2.67
N VAL A 18 -0.21 11.97 -2.78
CA VAL A 18 0.44 10.99 -3.65
C VAL A 18 0.31 11.43 -5.10
N LYS A 19 1.44 11.43 -5.81
CA LYS A 19 1.50 11.72 -7.24
C LYS A 19 1.63 10.43 -8.04
N TRP A 20 0.99 10.40 -9.19
CA TRP A 20 1.13 9.29 -10.14
C TRP A 20 2.58 9.10 -10.56
N ARG A 21 3.02 7.85 -10.67
CA ARG A 21 4.39 7.42 -11.02
C ARG A 21 5.49 8.01 -10.14
N SER A 22 5.18 8.19 -8.87
CA SER A 22 6.19 8.46 -7.84
C SER A 22 6.34 7.27 -6.90
N HIS A 23 7.56 7.05 -6.44
CA HIS A 23 7.81 6.15 -5.34
C HIS A 23 7.33 6.83 -4.06
N VAL A 24 6.41 6.20 -3.33
CA VAL A 24 5.77 6.79 -2.16
C VAL A 24 5.74 5.82 -1.00
N ARG A 25 5.70 6.40 0.20
CA ARG A 25 5.34 5.74 1.45
C ARG A 25 4.10 6.40 2.01
N VAL A 26 3.07 5.62 2.32
CA VAL A 26 1.82 6.13 2.88
C VAL A 26 1.43 5.34 4.11
N LYS A 27 0.86 6.01 5.11
CA LYS A 27 0.29 5.37 6.31
C LYS A 27 -1.22 5.49 6.25
N GLY A 28 -1.91 4.40 6.54
CA GLY A 28 -3.35 4.43 6.66
C GLY A 28 -3.91 3.17 7.28
N ARG A 29 -5.24 3.10 7.30
CA ARG A 29 -6.00 1.96 7.80
C ARG A 29 -6.63 1.20 6.64
N ILE A 30 -6.57 -0.12 6.67
CA ILE A 30 -7.26 -0.96 5.70
C ILE A 30 -8.77 -0.85 5.95
N ARG A 31 -9.51 -0.33 4.96
CA ARG A 31 -10.97 -0.14 5.00
C ARG A 31 -11.73 -1.29 4.37
N SER A 32 -11.22 -1.86 3.29
CA SER A 32 -11.87 -2.95 2.56
C SER A 32 -10.84 -3.87 1.94
N ILE A 33 -11.19 -5.15 1.85
CA ILE A 33 -10.39 -6.18 1.18
C ILE A 33 -11.32 -6.92 0.22
N ARG A 34 -10.86 -7.14 -1.01
CA ARG A 34 -11.55 -7.98 -1.98
C ARG A 34 -10.55 -8.85 -2.73
N VAL A 35 -10.97 -10.06 -3.10
CA VAL A 35 -10.25 -10.89 -4.05
C VAL A 35 -10.98 -10.76 -5.39
N GLN A 36 -10.26 -10.42 -6.44
CA GLN A 36 -10.79 -10.25 -7.79
C GLN A 36 -9.89 -10.99 -8.79
N PRO A 37 -10.42 -11.45 -9.93
CA PRO A 37 -9.58 -11.90 -11.04
C PRO A 37 -8.81 -10.72 -11.63
N TRP A 38 -7.52 -10.93 -11.90
CA TRP A 38 -6.68 -10.07 -12.70
C TRP A 38 -6.04 -10.91 -13.81
N ALA A 39 -6.53 -10.75 -15.04
CA ALA A 39 -6.23 -11.66 -16.14
C ALA A 39 -6.49 -13.12 -15.71
N GLU A 40 -5.49 -14.00 -15.81
CA GLU A 40 -5.61 -15.42 -15.49
C GLU A 40 -5.33 -15.76 -14.01
N VAL A 41 -4.96 -14.77 -13.19
CA VAL A 41 -4.60 -14.98 -11.77
C VAL A 41 -5.57 -14.27 -10.82
N ALA A 42 -5.65 -14.73 -9.57
CA ALA A 42 -6.36 -13.99 -8.53
C ALA A 42 -5.49 -12.83 -8.01
N SER A 43 -6.12 -11.71 -7.64
CA SER A 43 -5.47 -10.60 -6.94
C SER A 43 -6.24 -10.22 -5.69
N LEU A 44 -5.53 -10.00 -4.59
CA LEU A 44 -6.08 -9.37 -3.39
C LEU A 44 -5.90 -7.86 -3.52
N GLU A 45 -7.01 -7.14 -3.49
CA GLU A 45 -7.08 -5.67 -3.46
C GLU A 45 -7.47 -5.23 -2.05
N ALA A 46 -6.60 -4.45 -1.40
CA ALA A 46 -6.87 -3.84 -0.10
C ALA A 46 -6.89 -2.31 -0.22
N THR A 47 -8.02 -1.69 0.10
CA THR A 47 -8.12 -0.23 0.13
C THR A 47 -7.62 0.29 1.46
N VAL A 48 -6.58 1.11 1.41
CA VAL A 48 -6.05 1.86 2.55
C VAL A 48 -6.56 3.29 2.48
N ILE A 49 -7.00 3.82 3.62
CA ILE A 49 -7.48 5.20 3.74
C ILE A 49 -6.73 5.94 4.84
N ASP A 50 -6.63 7.25 4.67
CA ASP A 50 -6.29 8.22 5.70
C ASP A 50 -7.29 9.39 5.63
N PRO A 51 -7.20 10.42 6.49
CA PRO A 51 -8.11 11.57 6.42
C PRO A 51 -8.06 12.37 5.10
N THR A 52 -7.05 12.16 4.26
CA THR A 52 -6.79 12.93 3.03
C THR A 52 -7.14 12.19 1.74
N GLY A 53 -7.29 10.87 1.78
CA GLY A 53 -7.64 10.09 0.59
C GLY A 53 -7.64 8.58 0.77
N GLY A 54 -7.69 7.87 -0.36
CA GLY A 54 -7.64 6.42 -0.42
C GLY A 54 -6.74 5.91 -1.54
N LEU A 55 -6.09 4.77 -1.29
CA LEU A 55 -5.18 4.10 -2.22
C LEU A 55 -5.42 2.59 -2.16
N VAL A 56 -5.30 1.92 -3.30
CA VAL A 56 -5.50 0.47 -3.42
C VAL A 56 -4.15 -0.25 -3.43
N LEU A 57 -3.93 -1.14 -2.47
CA LEU A 57 -2.83 -2.08 -2.48
C LEU A 57 -3.24 -3.33 -3.23
N ILE A 58 -2.45 -3.76 -4.20
CA ILE A 58 -2.80 -4.87 -5.09
C ILE A 58 -1.73 -5.94 -5.00
N PHE A 59 -2.11 -7.12 -4.51
CA PHE A 59 -1.24 -8.27 -4.40
C PHE A 59 -1.61 -9.31 -5.45
N LEU A 60 -0.83 -9.36 -6.54
CA LEU A 60 -1.09 -10.29 -7.64
C LEU A 60 -0.76 -11.74 -7.25
N GLY A 61 -1.52 -12.69 -7.79
CA GLY A 61 -1.36 -14.12 -7.53
C GLY A 61 -1.75 -14.56 -6.12
N ARG A 62 -2.22 -13.62 -5.27
CA ARG A 62 -2.51 -13.88 -3.85
C ARG A 62 -4.00 -13.72 -3.59
N ARG A 63 -4.56 -14.67 -2.83
CA ARG A 63 -5.94 -14.60 -2.30
C ARG A 63 -5.98 -14.10 -0.86
N THR A 64 -4.86 -14.20 -0.15
CA THR A 64 -4.67 -13.74 1.22
C THR A 64 -3.23 -13.22 1.36
N VAL A 65 -3.03 -12.28 2.28
CA VAL A 65 -1.71 -11.77 2.67
C VAL A 65 -1.73 -11.60 4.19
N PRO A 66 -0.80 -12.21 4.94
CA PRO A 66 -0.72 -12.04 6.39
C PRO A 66 -0.62 -10.56 6.78
N GLY A 67 -1.41 -10.15 7.77
CA GLY A 67 -1.45 -8.76 8.25
C GLY A 67 -2.26 -7.78 7.38
N VAL A 68 -2.75 -8.21 6.21
CA VAL A 68 -3.72 -7.43 5.43
C VAL A 68 -5.12 -7.76 5.94
N GLU A 69 -5.55 -7.05 6.97
CA GLU A 69 -6.80 -7.28 7.69
C GLU A 69 -7.60 -5.99 7.83
N LEU A 70 -8.93 -6.09 7.88
CA LEU A 70 -9.79 -4.92 8.05
C LEU A 70 -9.47 -4.20 9.36
N GLY A 71 -9.32 -2.88 9.30
CA GLY A 71 -9.01 -2.06 10.46
C GLY A 71 -7.54 -2.00 10.86
N ARG A 72 -6.67 -2.83 10.28
CA ARG A 72 -5.23 -2.80 10.56
C ARG A 72 -4.60 -1.51 10.02
N HIS A 73 -3.73 -0.91 10.81
CA HIS A 73 -2.89 0.20 10.38
C HIS A 73 -1.61 -0.33 9.74
N VAL A 74 -1.25 0.24 8.59
CA VAL A 74 -0.11 -0.19 7.80
C VAL A 74 0.64 1.02 7.24
N ILE A 75 1.93 0.83 6.99
CA ILE A 75 2.67 1.66 6.03
C ILE A 75 2.83 0.84 4.76
N ALA A 76 2.46 1.44 3.63
CA ALA A 76 2.62 0.85 2.31
C ALA A 76 3.61 1.67 1.50
N GLU A 77 4.56 0.97 0.88
CA GLU A 77 5.60 1.55 0.06
C GLU A 77 5.61 0.95 -1.34
N GLY A 78 5.85 1.80 -2.34
CA GLY A 78 6.10 1.37 -3.70
C GLY A 78 5.78 2.45 -4.73
N MET A 79 5.72 2.03 -5.98
CA MET A 79 5.38 2.91 -7.10
C MET A 79 3.88 3.15 -7.16
N ALA A 80 3.46 4.41 -7.02
CA ALA A 80 2.07 4.80 -7.22
C ALA A 80 1.72 4.75 -8.71
N GLY A 81 0.65 4.05 -9.03
CA GLY A 81 0.01 3.99 -10.34
C GLY A 81 -1.48 4.23 -10.23
N GLU A 82 -2.21 3.73 -11.22
CA GLU A 82 -3.67 3.80 -11.26
C GLU A 82 -4.23 2.39 -11.47
N HIS A 83 -5.32 2.08 -10.78
CA HIS A 83 -6.15 0.90 -11.05
C HIS A 83 -7.63 1.27 -10.94
N ARG A 84 -8.38 1.11 -12.03
CA ARG A 84 -9.82 1.40 -12.12
C ARG A 84 -10.17 2.83 -11.64
N GLY A 85 -9.36 3.82 -12.01
CA GLY A 85 -9.57 5.22 -11.62
C GLY A 85 -9.15 5.58 -10.19
N TYR A 86 -8.56 4.64 -9.43
CA TYR A 86 -8.03 4.89 -8.09
C TYR A 86 -6.50 4.84 -8.10
N LEU A 87 -5.86 5.64 -7.24
CA LEU A 87 -4.44 5.46 -6.93
C LEU A 87 -4.21 4.04 -6.43
N ALA A 88 -3.15 3.42 -6.91
CA ALA A 88 -2.81 2.05 -6.52
C ALA A 88 -1.32 1.82 -6.39
N ILE A 89 -0.92 0.87 -5.56
CA ILE A 89 0.45 0.32 -5.53
C ILE A 89 0.34 -1.18 -5.77
N LEU A 90 1.08 -1.64 -6.77
CA LEU A 90 1.11 -3.04 -7.15
C LEU A 90 2.28 -3.73 -6.45
N ASN A 91 2.00 -4.85 -5.78
CA ASN A 91 2.92 -5.59 -4.92
C ASN A 91 3.72 -4.67 -3.99
N PRO A 92 3.04 -3.87 -3.14
CA PRO A 92 3.71 -2.95 -2.23
C PRO A 92 4.58 -3.71 -1.22
N VAL A 93 5.60 -3.02 -0.71
CA VAL A 93 6.21 -3.39 0.56
C VAL A 93 5.27 -2.94 1.67
N LEU A 94 4.95 -3.84 2.60
CA LEU A 94 3.98 -3.60 3.66
C LEU A 94 4.66 -3.71 5.02
N GLU A 95 4.54 -2.66 5.82
CA GLU A 95 4.90 -2.67 7.23
C GLU A 95 3.62 -2.65 8.07
N LEU A 96 3.52 -3.60 8.99
CA LEU A 96 2.38 -3.74 9.88
C LEU A 96 2.65 -2.91 11.14
N LEU A 97 1.75 -2.00 11.49
CA LEU A 97 1.86 -1.18 12.69
C LEU A 97 1.04 -1.78 13.81
N ASP A 98 1.65 -2.04 14.97
CA ASP A 98 0.98 -2.64 16.14
C ASP A 98 -0.30 -1.89 16.56
N HIS A 99 -1.20 -2.66 17.19
CA HIS A 99 -2.56 -2.21 17.47
C HIS A 99 -2.60 -1.24 18.65
#